data_AF-A0A3D2HXQ6-F1
#
_entry.id   AF-A0A3D2HXQ6-F1
#
_cell.length_a   1.000
_cell.length_b   1.000
_cell.length_c   1.000
_cell.angle_alpha   90.00
_cell.angle_beta   90.00
_cell.angle_gamma   90.00
#
_symmetry.space_group_name_H-M   'P 1'
#
loop_
_entity.id
_entity.type
_entity.pdbx_description
1 polymer ?
#
loop_
_entity_poly.entity_id
_entity_poly.type
_entity_poly.pdbx_seq_one_letter_code
_entity_poly.pdbx_strand_id
1 'polypeptide(L)'
;FVLEHNMTQQLSCDAISIPEWKLELMAKKIFEKVWGNQNKAILRACKMIESCQNGKAATRMSAAPIQSKIEKIKKRKLNYAAMRADGELPREEYQALCKQADDEIAHLEQELKALSPAPEPQTVSSDMKAIYDFLSQKVDVHGACLAPELIDQFIEVVTPIADYSYRWKLNTGCKKSKEERTDLMAVSEKPILTFTIDFETAKRYREANKMPHQFRRAAWTDLTVEVYL
;
A
#
# COMPACT_ATOMS: atom_id res chain seq x y z
N PHE A 1 -25.01 -31.84 -10.52
CA PHE A 1 -25.32 -30.41 -10.25
C PHE A 1 -26.69 -30.17 -9.61
N VAL A 2 -27.83 -30.38 -10.28
CA VAL A 2 -29.17 -30.09 -9.71
C VAL A 2 -29.53 -31.00 -8.52
N LEU A 3 -29.23 -32.29 -8.62
CA LEU A 3 -29.45 -33.28 -7.54
C LEU A 3 -28.43 -33.18 -6.39
N GLU A 4 -27.21 -32.70 -6.66
CA GLU A 4 -26.15 -32.55 -5.65
C GLU A 4 -26.34 -31.32 -4.75
N HIS A 5 -27.19 -30.37 -5.15
CA HIS A 5 -27.40 -29.10 -4.46
C HIS A 5 -28.84 -28.87 -3.98
N ASN A 6 -29.67 -29.91 -3.88
CA ASN A 6 -31.02 -29.84 -3.30
C ASN A 6 -31.92 -28.74 -3.92
N MET A 7 -31.74 -28.42 -5.20
CA MET A 7 -32.57 -27.44 -5.92
C MET A 7 -33.84 -28.13 -6.46
N THR A 8 -34.75 -28.55 -5.59
CA THR A 8 -35.96 -29.30 -5.96
C THR A 8 -37.10 -28.44 -6.51
N GLN A 9 -36.93 -27.11 -6.64
CA GLN A 9 -37.98 -26.20 -7.15
C GLN A 9 -37.63 -25.40 -8.41
N GLN A 10 -36.41 -25.49 -8.95
CA GLN A 10 -36.05 -24.82 -10.22
C GLN A 10 -35.84 -25.85 -11.34
N LEU A 11 -36.88 -26.01 -12.17
CA LEU A 11 -36.88 -26.90 -13.35
C LEU A 11 -36.21 -26.27 -14.58
N SER A 12 -35.92 -24.97 -14.56
CA SER A 12 -35.16 -24.25 -15.59
C SER A 12 -34.37 -23.10 -14.96
N CYS A 13 -33.24 -22.77 -15.59
CA CYS A 13 -32.53 -21.53 -15.33
C CYS A 13 -32.94 -20.52 -16.40
N ASP A 14 -33.75 -19.54 -16.02
CA ASP A 14 -34.23 -18.49 -16.93
C ASP A 14 -33.20 -17.33 -17.05
N ALA A 15 -32.02 -17.47 -16.43
CA ALA A 15 -30.97 -16.46 -16.49
C ALA A 15 -30.35 -16.41 -17.90
N ILE A 16 -30.29 -15.20 -18.48
CA ILE A 16 -29.65 -14.97 -19.78
C ILE A 16 -28.19 -15.43 -19.71
N SER A 17 -27.79 -16.29 -20.65
CA SER A 17 -26.39 -16.68 -20.81
C SER A 17 -25.55 -15.44 -21.11
N ILE A 18 -24.61 -15.11 -20.22
CA ILE A 18 -23.69 -13.99 -20.39
C ILE A 18 -22.38 -14.47 -21.02
N PRO A 19 -21.93 -13.88 -22.16
CA PRO A 19 -20.60 -14.14 -22.68
C PRO A 19 -19.50 -13.67 -21.72
N GLU A 20 -18.43 -14.44 -21.60
CA GLU A 20 -17.29 -14.18 -20.71
C GLU A 20 -16.72 -12.76 -20.86
N TRP A 21 -16.51 -12.29 -22.10
CA TRP A 21 -15.99 -10.95 -22.35
C TRP A 21 -16.85 -9.80 -21.76
N LYS A 22 -18.15 -10.03 -21.56
CA LYS A 22 -19.01 -9.04 -20.88
C LYS A 22 -18.72 -9.00 -19.38
N LEU A 23 -18.43 -10.14 -18.76
CA LEU A 23 -17.97 -10.21 -17.36
C LEU A 23 -16.61 -9.52 -17.22
N GLU A 24 -15.67 -9.78 -18.14
CA GLU A 24 -14.36 -9.12 -18.15
C GLU A 24 -14.46 -7.61 -18.32
N LEU A 25 -15.34 -7.14 -19.22
CA LEU A 25 -15.62 -5.72 -19.41
C LEU A 25 -16.21 -5.09 -18.15
N MET A 26 -17.18 -5.74 -17.51
CA MET A 26 -17.74 -5.27 -16.24
C MET A 26 -16.66 -5.17 -15.16
N ALA A 27 -15.88 -6.23 -14.96
CA ALA A 27 -14.75 -6.23 -14.03
C ALA A 27 -13.81 -5.07 -14.33
N LYS A 28 -13.36 -4.91 -15.59
CA LYS A 28 -12.50 -3.79 -16.00
C LYS A 28 -13.07 -2.43 -15.61
N LYS A 29 -14.37 -2.20 -15.86
CA LYS A 29 -15.01 -0.93 -15.49
C LYS A 29 -15.14 -0.72 -13.99
N ILE A 30 -15.36 -1.79 -13.22
CA ILE A 30 -15.35 -1.73 -11.76
C ILE A 30 -13.95 -1.31 -11.29
N PHE A 31 -12.89 -1.99 -11.75
CA PHE A 31 -11.52 -1.68 -11.36
C PHE A 31 -11.10 -0.26 -11.77
N GLU A 32 -11.38 0.17 -13.01
CA GLU A 32 -11.12 1.55 -13.44
C GLU A 32 -11.78 2.61 -12.52
N LYS A 33 -13.00 2.32 -12.03
CA LYS A 33 -13.77 3.25 -11.19
C LYS A 33 -13.38 3.18 -9.71
N VAL A 34 -13.18 1.98 -9.16
CA VAL A 34 -12.86 1.74 -7.75
C VAL A 34 -11.41 2.10 -7.46
N TRP A 35 -10.48 1.71 -8.34
CA TRP A 35 -9.06 1.98 -8.16
C TRP A 35 -8.61 3.34 -8.73
N GLY A 36 -9.43 3.99 -9.55
CA GLY A 36 -9.28 5.39 -9.96
C GLY A 36 -7.85 5.77 -10.37
N ASN A 37 -7.35 6.89 -9.83
CA ASN A 37 -5.96 7.30 -10.04
C ASN A 37 -5.02 6.52 -9.11
N GLN A 38 -4.68 5.31 -9.53
CA GLN A 38 -3.81 4.38 -8.83
C GLN A 38 -2.48 5.02 -8.44
N ASN A 39 -1.89 5.81 -9.33
CA ASN A 39 -0.65 6.55 -9.05
C ASN A 39 -0.82 7.49 -7.84
N LYS A 40 -1.95 8.21 -7.72
CA LYS A 40 -2.21 9.05 -6.53
C LYS A 40 -2.38 8.22 -5.27
N ALA A 41 -3.01 7.05 -5.33
CA ALA A 41 -3.18 6.17 -4.17
C ALA A 41 -1.84 5.57 -3.71
N ILE A 42 -1.04 5.06 -4.65
CA ILE A 42 0.29 4.51 -4.40
C ILE A 42 1.21 5.60 -3.83
N LEU A 43 1.23 6.80 -4.43
CA LEU A 43 2.03 7.92 -3.90
C LEU A 43 1.62 8.30 -2.48
N ARG A 44 0.32 8.26 -2.15
CA ARG A 44 -0.15 8.49 -0.77
C ARG A 44 0.34 7.41 0.18
N ALA A 45 0.26 6.13 -0.22
CA ALA A 45 0.74 5.01 0.58
C ALA A 45 2.27 5.10 0.81
N CYS A 46 3.05 5.35 -0.26
CA CYS A 46 4.50 5.56 -0.14
C CYS A 46 4.83 6.72 0.80
N LYS A 47 4.11 7.86 0.68
CA LYS A 47 4.31 9.02 1.56
C LYS A 47 3.96 8.73 3.02
N MET A 48 2.94 7.90 3.28
CA MET A 48 2.60 7.45 4.64
C MET A 48 3.68 6.54 5.23
N ILE A 49 4.25 5.64 4.42
CA ILE A 49 5.35 4.76 4.85
C ILE A 49 6.60 5.60 5.15
N GLU A 50 6.94 6.53 4.27
CA GLU A 50 8.08 7.45 4.43
C GLU A 50 7.94 8.31 5.69
N SER A 51 6.74 8.84 5.97
CA SER A 51 6.51 9.66 7.17
C SER A 51 6.64 8.85 8.47
N CYS A 52 6.19 7.59 8.50
CA CYS A 52 6.40 6.69 9.63
C CYS A 52 7.87 6.36 9.88
N GLN A 53 8.68 6.25 8.82
CA GLN A 53 10.12 6.00 8.95
C GLN A 53 10.88 7.24 9.42
N ASN A 54 10.53 8.42 8.91
CA ASN A 54 11.11 9.69 9.34
C ASN A 54 10.74 10.04 10.79
N GLY A 55 9.53 9.69 11.24
CA GLY A 55 9.11 9.82 12.64
C GLY A 55 9.98 9.00 13.60
N LYS A 56 10.46 7.82 13.19
CA LYS A 56 11.39 7.00 14.00
C LYS A 56 12.79 7.60 14.10
N ALA A 57 13.23 8.38 13.11
CA ALA A 57 14.51 9.10 13.15
C ALA A 57 14.46 10.29 14.13
N ALA A 58 13.32 10.97 14.24
CA ALA A 58 13.14 12.11 15.15
C ALA A 58 13.10 11.73 16.64
N THR A 59 12.78 10.47 16.98
CA THR A 59 12.81 9.95 18.37
C THR A 59 14.20 9.48 18.82
N ARG A 60 15.23 9.51 17.95
CA ARG A 60 16.62 9.34 18.42
C ARG A 60 16.99 10.57 19.24
N MET A 61 17.28 10.38 20.53
CA MET A 61 17.79 11.43 21.40
C MET A 61 18.91 12.18 20.68
N SER A 62 18.77 13.50 20.54
CA SER A 62 19.71 14.33 19.80
C SER A 62 21.13 14.16 20.35
N ALA A 63 22.10 13.97 19.45
CA ALA A 63 23.54 13.92 19.76
C ALA A 63 24.10 15.27 20.23
N ALA A 64 23.40 16.38 19.92
CA ALA A 64 23.85 17.74 20.22
C ALA A 64 24.17 18.02 21.70
N PRO A 65 23.34 17.61 22.69
CA PRO A 65 23.67 17.79 24.11
C PRO A 65 24.94 17.04 24.55
N ILE A 66 25.21 15.85 24.03
CA ILE A 66 26.42 15.06 24.37
C ILE A 66 27.65 15.72 23.77
N GLN A 67 27.59 16.15 22.51
CA GLN A 67 28.67 16.89 21.86
C GLN A 67 29.00 18.20 22.59
N SER A 68 27.99 18.95 23.04
CA SER A 68 28.19 20.16 23.84
C SER A 68 28.91 19.88 25.16
N LYS A 69 28.62 18.75 25.82
CA LYS A 69 29.32 18.33 27.04
C LYS A 69 30.78 17.99 26.78
N ILE A 70 31.08 17.24 25.71
CA ILE A 70 32.45 16.89 25.30
C ILE A 70 33.28 18.16 25.08
N GLU A 71 32.75 19.14 24.33
CA GLU A 71 33.46 20.40 24.08
C GLU A 71 33.69 21.22 25.36
N LYS A 72 32.73 21.22 26.30
CA LYS A 72 32.93 21.86 27.62
C LYS A 72 34.02 21.17 28.44
N ILE A 73 34.18 19.86 28.35
CA ILE A 73 35.23 19.11 29.06
C ILE A 73 36.60 19.37 28.41
N LYS A 74 36.68 19.36 27.07
CA LYS A 74 37.90 19.74 26.34
C LYS A 74 38.36 21.16 26.68
N LYS A 75 37.43 22.12 26.78
CA LYS A 75 37.74 23.49 27.20
C LYS A 75 38.26 23.54 28.65
N ARG A 76 37.70 22.73 29.56
CA ARG A 76 38.22 22.61 30.93
C ARG A 76 39.65 22.06 30.97
N LYS A 77 39.99 21.06 30.14
CA LYS A 77 41.38 20.57 30.01
C LYS A 77 42.36 21.65 29.57
N LEU A 78 41.97 22.50 28.61
CA LEU A 78 42.80 23.63 28.18
C LEU A 78 43.02 24.63 29.33
N ASN A 79 42.00 24.90 30.14
CA ASN A 79 42.14 25.78 31.31
C ASN A 79 43.09 25.18 32.36
N TYR A 80 43.03 23.87 32.61
CA TYR A 80 43.98 23.21 33.52
C TYR A 80 45.43 23.34 33.04
N ALA A 81 45.66 23.33 31.72
CA ALA A 81 47.00 23.53 31.16
C ALA A 81 47.50 24.96 31.37
N ALA A 82 46.62 25.95 31.26
CA ALA A 82 46.94 27.35 31.57
C ALA A 82 47.27 27.53 33.07
N MET A 83 46.40 27.06 33.98
CA MET A 83 46.63 27.13 35.43
C MET A 83 47.94 26.44 35.85
N ARG A 84 48.32 25.36 35.15
CA ARG A 84 49.61 24.69 35.37
C ARG A 84 50.79 25.55 34.90
N ALA A 85 50.67 26.20 33.75
CA ALA A 85 51.72 27.08 33.23
C ALA A 85 51.95 28.29 34.15
N ASP A 86 50.88 28.80 34.77
CA ASP A 86 50.91 29.91 35.72
C ASP A 86 51.36 29.48 37.13
N GLY A 87 51.57 28.19 37.38
CA GLY A 87 52.02 27.63 38.66
C GLY A 87 50.92 27.53 39.73
N GLU A 88 49.67 27.84 39.38
CA GLU A 88 48.51 27.76 40.27
C GLU A 88 48.06 26.31 40.56
N LEU A 89 48.48 25.37 39.71
CA LEU A 89 48.07 23.98 39.78
C LEU A 89 49.28 23.01 39.92
N PRO A 90 49.40 22.28 41.04
CA PRO A 90 50.45 21.30 41.26
C PRO A 90 50.45 20.16 40.23
N ARG A 91 51.59 19.45 40.15
CA ARG A 91 51.78 18.46 39.08
C ARG A 91 50.76 17.33 39.12
N GLU A 92 50.55 16.80 40.31
CA GLU A 92 49.75 15.61 40.60
C GLU A 92 48.27 15.90 40.40
N GLU A 93 47.79 17.06 40.86
CA GLU A 93 46.40 17.51 40.69
C GLU A 93 46.03 17.70 39.21
N TYR A 94 46.91 18.32 38.42
CA TYR A 94 46.71 18.42 36.98
C TYR A 94 46.59 17.05 36.30
N GLN A 95 47.45 16.10 36.67
CA GLN A 95 47.42 14.75 36.09
C GLN A 95 46.12 14.02 36.44
N ALA A 96 45.65 14.14 37.68
CA ALA A 96 44.38 13.57 38.11
C ALA A 96 43.18 14.18 37.36
N LEU A 97 43.15 15.52 37.23
CA LEU A 97 42.08 16.24 36.51
C LEU A 97 42.07 15.93 35.02
N CYS A 98 43.24 15.83 34.38
CA CYS A 98 43.33 15.41 32.98
C CYS A 98 42.82 14.00 32.78
N LYS A 99 43.22 13.06 33.65
CA LYS A 99 42.77 11.66 33.58
C LYS A 99 41.24 11.56 33.75
N GLN A 100 40.68 12.23 34.75
CA GLN A 100 39.23 12.28 34.96
C GLN A 100 38.48 12.84 33.75
N ALA A 101 38.99 13.91 33.15
CA ALA A 101 38.40 14.52 31.96
C ALA A 101 38.49 13.59 30.73
N ASP A 102 39.59 12.84 30.58
CA ASP A 102 39.75 11.84 29.52
C ASP A 102 38.80 10.66 29.68
N ASP A 103 38.64 10.16 30.91
CA ASP A 103 37.70 9.07 31.21
C ASP A 103 36.24 9.51 30.93
N GLU A 104 35.87 10.75 31.28
CA GLU A 104 34.53 11.30 31.03
C GLU A 104 34.27 11.54 29.52
N ILE A 105 35.28 12.01 28.76
CA ILE A 105 35.18 12.12 27.30
C ILE A 105 35.01 10.74 26.67
N ALA A 106 35.82 9.75 27.07
CA ALA A 106 35.74 8.39 26.52
C ALA A 106 34.36 7.76 26.76
N HIS A 107 33.80 7.96 27.96
CA HIS A 107 32.44 7.51 28.29
C HIS A 107 31.39 8.20 27.40
N LEU A 108 31.44 9.53 27.26
CA LEU A 108 30.48 10.27 26.43
C LEU A 108 30.62 9.97 24.94
N GLU A 109 31.84 9.68 24.45
CA GLU A 109 32.08 9.23 23.08
C GLU A 109 31.52 7.82 22.83
N GLN A 110 31.60 6.93 23.83
CA GLN A 110 30.97 5.61 23.77
C GLN A 110 29.44 5.72 23.77
N GLU A 111 28.86 6.60 24.57
CA GLU A 111 27.42 6.90 24.59
C GLU A 111 26.96 7.49 23.24
N LEU A 112 27.75 8.39 22.65
CA LEU A 112 27.51 8.96 21.33
C LEU A 112 27.56 7.88 20.23
N LYS A 113 28.50 6.94 20.32
CA LYS A 113 28.62 5.80 19.40
C LYS A 113 27.47 4.81 19.53
N ALA A 114 26.89 4.66 20.72
CA ALA A 114 25.69 3.87 20.93
C ALA A 114 24.41 4.55 20.38
N LEU A 115 24.38 5.89 20.37
CA LEU A 115 23.26 6.69 19.85
C LEU A 115 23.29 6.89 18.33
N SER A 116 24.47 6.83 17.72
CA SER A 116 24.60 6.78 16.26
C SER A 116 24.66 5.32 15.81
N PRO A 117 23.56 4.72 15.34
CA PRO A 117 23.70 3.46 14.63
C PRO A 117 24.64 3.68 13.45
N ALA A 118 25.46 2.67 13.16
CA ALA A 118 26.38 2.67 12.03
C ALA A 118 25.65 3.16 10.76
N PRO A 119 26.31 3.93 9.89
CA PRO A 119 25.70 4.33 8.63
C PRO A 119 25.43 3.07 7.83
N GLU A 120 24.20 2.57 7.87
CA GLU A 120 23.76 1.55 6.93
C GLU A 120 23.82 2.18 5.54
N PRO A 121 24.59 1.60 4.62
CA PRO A 121 24.84 2.19 3.32
C PRO A 121 23.56 2.18 2.47
N GLN A 122 23.06 3.37 2.11
CA GLN A 122 22.29 3.65 0.88
C GLN A 122 20.99 2.84 0.61
N THR A 123 20.49 2.01 1.53
CA THR A 123 19.33 1.13 1.30
C THR A 123 17.98 1.85 1.27
N VAL A 124 17.82 2.96 2.00
CA VAL A 124 16.50 3.60 2.22
C VAL A 124 15.84 4.09 0.92
N SER A 125 16.60 4.63 -0.03
CA SER A 125 16.07 5.09 -1.32
C SER A 125 15.76 3.92 -2.27
N SER A 126 16.47 2.80 -2.15
CA SER A 126 16.24 1.62 -2.98
C SER A 126 14.97 0.88 -2.51
N ASP A 127 14.72 0.85 -1.21
CA ASP A 127 13.56 0.18 -0.61
C ASP A 127 12.25 0.89 -0.99
N MET A 128 12.21 2.23 -0.98
CA MET A 128 11.00 2.96 -1.37
C MET A 128 10.66 2.78 -2.85
N LYS A 129 11.67 2.74 -3.71
CA LYS A 129 11.47 2.45 -5.14
C LYS A 129 10.94 1.03 -5.34
N ALA A 130 11.50 0.04 -4.63
CA ALA A 130 11.02 -1.34 -4.70
C ALA A 130 9.56 -1.47 -4.21
N ILE A 131 9.17 -0.75 -3.15
CA ILE A 131 7.77 -0.73 -2.68
C ILE A 131 6.85 -0.07 -3.71
N TYR A 132 7.26 1.05 -4.29
CA TYR A 132 6.49 1.71 -5.35
C TYR A 132 6.29 0.79 -6.56
N ASP A 133 7.37 0.16 -7.03
CA ASP A 133 7.34 -0.73 -8.18
C ASP A 133 6.46 -1.96 -7.89
N PHE A 134 6.56 -2.53 -6.68
CA PHE A 134 5.71 -3.65 -6.25
C PHE A 134 4.22 -3.27 -6.19
N LEU A 135 3.90 -2.13 -5.57
CA LEU A 135 2.51 -1.65 -5.47
C LEU A 135 1.96 -1.31 -6.85
N SER A 136 2.78 -0.72 -7.73
CA SER A 136 2.39 -0.42 -9.12
C SER A 136 2.12 -1.69 -9.91
N GLN A 137 2.98 -2.71 -9.79
CA GLN A 137 2.79 -4.00 -10.46
C GLN A 137 1.51 -4.70 -9.99
N LYS A 138 1.22 -4.69 -8.69
CA LYS A 138 0.05 -5.37 -8.12
C LYS A 138 -1.27 -4.67 -8.39
N VAL A 139 -1.21 -3.41 -8.82
CA VAL A 139 -2.40 -2.58 -9.02
C VAL A 139 -2.59 -2.24 -10.50
N ASP A 140 -1.77 -2.74 -11.43
CA ASP A 140 -1.91 -2.35 -12.83
C ASP A 140 -3.23 -2.81 -13.47
N VAL A 141 -4.13 -1.87 -13.72
CA VAL A 141 -5.41 -2.09 -14.44
C VAL A 141 -5.41 -1.42 -15.82
N HIS A 142 -4.27 -0.88 -16.27
CA HIS A 142 -4.18 -0.11 -17.52
C HIS A 142 -4.19 -1.02 -18.77
N GLY A 143 -3.94 -2.32 -18.59
CA GLY A 143 -4.01 -3.33 -19.65
C GLY A 143 -5.39 -3.44 -20.31
N ALA A 144 -5.43 -3.94 -21.55
CA ALA A 144 -6.67 -4.13 -22.29
C ALA A 144 -7.63 -5.13 -21.60
N CYS A 145 -7.08 -6.17 -20.99
CA CYS A 145 -7.74 -7.10 -20.06
C CYS A 145 -7.09 -7.03 -18.67
N LEU A 146 -7.88 -7.38 -17.66
CA LEU A 146 -7.38 -7.57 -16.30
C LEU A 146 -6.65 -8.92 -16.20
N ALA A 147 -5.62 -8.98 -15.35
CA ALA A 147 -4.99 -10.24 -15.00
C ALA A 147 -6.00 -11.15 -14.27
N PRO A 148 -6.16 -12.42 -14.65
CA PRO A 148 -7.11 -13.34 -14.02
C PRO A 148 -6.93 -13.45 -12.51
N GLU A 149 -5.68 -13.35 -12.03
CA GLU A 149 -5.34 -13.42 -10.61
C GLU A 149 -5.93 -12.26 -9.82
N LEU A 150 -6.04 -11.07 -10.43
CA LEU A 150 -6.70 -9.91 -9.80
C LEU A 150 -8.20 -10.14 -9.69
N ILE A 151 -8.82 -10.70 -10.72
CA ILE A 151 -10.25 -11.00 -10.73
C ILE A 151 -10.56 -11.98 -9.59
N ASP A 152 -9.83 -13.09 -9.53
CA ASP A 152 -10.03 -14.15 -8.55
C ASP A 152 -9.75 -13.70 -7.11
N GLN A 153 -8.88 -12.71 -6.91
CA GLN A 153 -8.54 -12.20 -5.58
C GLN A 153 -9.60 -11.22 -5.05
N PHE A 154 -10.10 -10.35 -5.90
CA PHE A 154 -10.90 -9.19 -5.50
C PHE A 154 -12.38 -9.33 -5.78
N ILE A 155 -12.85 -10.37 -6.47
CA ILE A 155 -14.28 -10.61 -6.69
C ILE A 155 -14.72 -11.81 -5.87
N GLU A 156 -15.70 -11.60 -5.00
CA GLU A 156 -16.30 -12.65 -4.19
C GLU A 156 -17.40 -13.39 -4.96
N VAL A 157 -18.35 -12.64 -5.52
CA VAL A 157 -19.49 -13.18 -6.28
C VAL A 157 -20.05 -12.15 -7.25
N VAL A 158 -20.59 -12.66 -8.37
CA VAL A 158 -21.37 -11.90 -9.34
C VAL A 158 -22.75 -12.53 -9.43
N THR A 159 -23.79 -11.73 -9.16
CA THR A 159 -25.17 -12.19 -9.12
C THR A 159 -26.00 -11.45 -10.16
N PRO A 160 -26.55 -12.13 -11.19
CA PRO A 160 -27.51 -11.53 -12.09
C PRO A 160 -28.83 -11.31 -11.34
N ILE A 161 -29.36 -10.08 -11.39
CA ILE A 161 -30.60 -9.71 -10.68
C ILE A 161 -31.80 -9.50 -11.62
N ALA A 162 -31.52 -9.12 -12.87
CA ALA A 162 -32.48 -8.95 -13.93
C ALA A 162 -31.74 -9.03 -15.27
N ASP A 163 -32.50 -8.98 -16.36
CA ASP A 163 -31.92 -8.91 -17.69
C ASP A 163 -30.93 -7.74 -17.77
N TYR A 164 -29.68 -8.08 -18.15
CA TYR A 164 -28.57 -7.14 -18.29
C TYR A 164 -28.20 -6.36 -17.02
N SER A 165 -28.66 -6.77 -15.84
CA SER A 165 -28.37 -6.11 -14.55
C SER A 165 -27.65 -7.05 -13.59
N TYR A 166 -26.49 -6.63 -13.09
CA TYR A 166 -25.56 -7.45 -12.33
C TYR A 166 -25.12 -6.77 -11.04
N ARG A 167 -25.13 -7.53 -9.94
CA ARG A 167 -24.52 -7.13 -8.67
C ARG A 167 -23.18 -7.82 -8.48
N TRP A 168 -22.18 -7.05 -8.10
CA TRP A 168 -20.81 -7.52 -7.88
C TRP A 168 -20.42 -7.27 -6.42
N LYS A 169 -19.99 -8.32 -5.73
CA LYS A 169 -19.38 -8.20 -4.40
C LYS A 169 -17.88 -8.27 -4.54
N LEU A 170 -17.19 -7.21 -4.08
CA LEU A 170 -15.74 -7.20 -4.02
C LEU A 170 -15.27 -7.82 -2.71
N ASN A 171 -14.21 -8.61 -2.79
CA ASN A 171 -13.52 -9.14 -1.64
C ASN A 171 -12.49 -8.12 -1.14
N THR A 172 -12.63 -7.67 0.11
CA THR A 172 -11.68 -6.77 0.78
C THR A 172 -10.75 -7.49 1.76
N GLY A 173 -10.90 -8.82 1.90
CA GLY A 173 -10.17 -9.64 2.85
C GLY A 173 -9.79 -11.03 2.30
N CYS A 174 -9.84 -12.05 3.15
CA CYS A 174 -9.53 -13.42 2.74
C CYS A 174 -10.62 -13.95 1.80
N LYS A 175 -10.22 -14.74 0.79
CA LYS A 175 -11.17 -15.40 -0.11
C LYS A 175 -12.13 -16.26 0.72
N LYS A 176 -13.43 -16.02 0.57
CA LYS A 176 -14.46 -16.83 1.21
C LYS A 176 -14.67 -18.13 0.45
N SER A 177 -14.97 -19.21 1.18
CA SER A 177 -15.42 -20.46 0.58
C SER A 177 -16.78 -20.28 -0.11
N LYS A 178 -17.19 -21.22 -0.96
CA LYS A 178 -18.43 -21.08 -1.76
C LYS A 178 -19.67 -20.92 -0.88
N GLU A 179 -19.66 -21.59 0.27
CA GLU A 179 -20.73 -21.63 1.26
C GLU A 179 -20.83 -20.33 2.09
N GLU A 180 -19.75 -19.56 2.15
CA GLU A 180 -19.65 -18.29 2.89
C GLU A 180 -19.85 -17.06 2.00
N ARG A 181 -20.07 -17.26 0.69
CA ARG A 181 -20.29 -16.14 -0.25
C ARG A 181 -21.60 -15.42 0.08
N THR A 182 -21.54 -14.10 0.00
CA THR A 182 -22.65 -13.20 0.27
C THR A 182 -23.76 -13.41 -0.76
N ASP A 183 -25.00 -13.61 -0.31
CA ASP A 183 -26.15 -13.60 -1.20
C ASP A 183 -26.53 -12.16 -1.56
N LEU A 184 -26.39 -11.81 -2.85
CA LEU A 184 -26.72 -10.48 -3.36
C LEU A 184 -28.18 -10.35 -3.87
N MET A 185 -29.02 -11.39 -3.73
CA MET A 185 -30.42 -11.33 -4.18
C MET A 185 -31.27 -10.38 -3.33
N ALA A 186 -31.01 -10.32 -2.01
CA ALA A 186 -31.76 -9.51 -1.05
C ALA A 186 -30.85 -8.61 -0.20
N VAL A 187 -30.13 -7.69 -0.85
CA VAL A 187 -29.25 -6.73 -0.16
C VAL A 187 -30.05 -5.48 0.25
N SER A 188 -30.02 -5.12 1.53
CA SER A 188 -30.61 -3.88 2.06
C SER A 188 -29.64 -2.70 2.01
N GLU A 189 -28.35 -2.97 1.83
CA GLU A 189 -27.29 -1.98 1.74
C GLU A 189 -27.31 -1.24 0.40
N LYS A 190 -26.83 0.01 0.42
CA LYS A 190 -26.69 0.82 -0.79
C LYS A 190 -25.38 0.42 -1.50
N PRO A 191 -25.38 0.22 -2.83
CA PRO A 191 -24.16 -0.06 -3.56
C PRO A 191 -23.15 1.08 -3.41
N ILE A 192 -21.87 0.72 -3.34
CA ILE A 192 -20.76 1.70 -3.31
C ILE A 192 -20.57 2.39 -4.66
N LEU A 193 -21.00 1.73 -5.74
CA LEU A 193 -20.88 2.22 -7.10
C LEU A 193 -22.00 1.63 -7.94
N THR A 194 -22.67 2.46 -8.71
CA THR A 194 -23.65 2.06 -9.73
C THR A 194 -23.31 2.75 -11.03
N PHE A 195 -23.26 1.99 -12.13
CA PHE A 195 -23.01 2.56 -13.45
C PHE A 195 -23.59 1.67 -14.56
N THR A 196 -23.71 2.25 -15.74
CA THR A 196 -24.10 1.54 -16.96
C THR A 196 -22.93 1.41 -17.92
N ILE A 197 -22.92 0.33 -18.70
CA ILE A 197 -21.98 0.11 -19.79
C ILE A 197 -22.76 0.22 -21.09
N ASP A 198 -22.47 1.26 -21.84
CA ASP A 198 -23.12 1.54 -23.12
C ASP A 198 -22.45 0.81 -24.29
N PHE A 199 -23.11 0.86 -25.45
CA PHE A 199 -22.60 0.27 -26.69
C PHE A 199 -21.21 0.81 -27.07
N GLU A 200 -20.96 2.11 -26.85
CA GLU A 200 -19.70 2.76 -27.25
C GLU A 200 -18.54 2.28 -26.39
N THR A 201 -18.76 2.14 -25.09
CA THR A 201 -17.80 1.57 -24.15
C THR A 201 -17.50 0.11 -24.49
N ALA A 202 -18.55 -0.68 -24.76
CA ALA A 202 -18.39 -2.07 -25.18
C ALA A 202 -17.62 -2.20 -26.50
N LYS A 203 -17.91 -1.34 -27.48
CA LYS A 203 -17.22 -1.31 -28.77
C LYS A 203 -15.73 -1.01 -28.61
N ARG A 204 -15.37 0.03 -27.85
CA ARG A 204 -13.96 0.39 -27.59
C ARG A 204 -13.20 -0.74 -26.90
N TYR A 205 -13.83 -1.42 -25.96
CA TYR A 205 -13.21 -2.56 -25.28
C TYR A 205 -12.94 -3.73 -26.25
N ARG A 206 -13.89 -4.04 -27.15
CA ARG A 206 -13.71 -5.08 -28.17
C ARG A 206 -12.58 -4.74 -29.13
N GLU A 207 -12.48 -3.48 -29.56
CA GLU A 207 -11.39 -2.99 -30.41
C GLU A 207 -10.02 -3.11 -29.72
N ALA A 208 -9.92 -2.69 -28.46
CA ALA A 208 -8.70 -2.80 -27.66
C ALA A 208 -8.23 -4.25 -27.49
N ASN A 209 -9.16 -5.20 -27.43
CA ASN A 209 -8.90 -6.63 -27.27
C ASN A 209 -8.87 -7.41 -28.59
N LYS A 210 -8.80 -6.73 -29.74
CA LYS A 210 -8.73 -7.34 -31.08
C LYS A 210 -9.85 -8.37 -31.35
N MET A 211 -11.03 -8.14 -30.76
CA MET A 211 -12.20 -8.99 -30.99
C MET A 211 -12.79 -8.76 -32.39
N PRO A 212 -13.56 -9.72 -32.93
CA PRO A 212 -14.16 -9.58 -34.26
C PRO A 212 -14.98 -8.29 -34.42
N HIS A 213 -14.78 -7.60 -35.53
CA HIS A 213 -15.39 -6.31 -35.87
C HIS A 213 -16.91 -6.35 -36.07
N GLN A 214 -17.49 -7.54 -36.17
CA GLN A 214 -18.94 -7.72 -36.29
C GLN A 214 -19.62 -7.47 -34.93
N PHE A 215 -19.83 -6.19 -34.60
CA PHE A 215 -20.55 -5.77 -33.40
C PHE A 215 -21.52 -4.64 -33.75
N ARG A 216 -22.81 -4.98 -33.82
CA ARG A 216 -23.88 -4.05 -34.22
C ARG A 216 -24.58 -3.48 -33.00
N ARG A 217 -24.99 -2.21 -33.07
CA ARG A 217 -25.74 -1.55 -31.99
C ARG A 217 -27.03 -2.28 -31.63
N ALA A 218 -27.74 -2.83 -32.61
CA ALA A 218 -28.96 -3.59 -32.40
C ALA A 218 -28.75 -4.93 -31.64
N ALA A 219 -27.52 -5.42 -31.56
CA ALA A 219 -27.17 -6.64 -30.82
C ALA A 219 -26.67 -6.35 -29.40
N TRP A 220 -26.79 -5.10 -28.94
CA TRP A 220 -26.33 -4.66 -27.62
C TRP A 220 -27.49 -4.11 -26.79
N THR A 221 -27.49 -4.52 -25.53
CA THR A 221 -28.31 -3.93 -24.48
C THR A 221 -27.37 -3.49 -23.38
N ASP A 222 -27.56 -2.26 -22.91
CA ASP A 222 -26.69 -1.66 -21.91
C ASP A 222 -26.72 -2.48 -20.62
N LEU A 223 -25.53 -2.69 -20.04
CA LEU A 223 -25.39 -3.46 -18.82
C LEU A 223 -25.47 -2.51 -17.62
N THR A 224 -26.30 -2.84 -16.64
CA THR A 224 -26.32 -2.13 -15.36
C THR A 224 -25.50 -2.91 -14.34
N VAL A 225 -24.57 -2.21 -13.67
CA VAL A 225 -23.65 -2.80 -12.71
C VAL A 225 -23.78 -2.08 -11.38
N GLU A 226 -24.07 -2.84 -10.33
CA GLU A 226 -24.06 -2.40 -8.93
C GLU A 226 -22.92 -3.11 -8.19
N VAL A 227 -22.13 -2.37 -7.42
CA VAL A 227 -20.95 -2.88 -6.71
C VAL A 227 -21.13 -2.74 -5.21
N TYR A 228 -20.76 -3.79 -4.47
CA TYR A 228 -20.82 -3.91 -3.02
C TYR A 228 -19.45 -4.34 -2.47
N LEU A 229 -19.17 -3.99 -1.21
CA LEU A 229 -17.98 -4.40 -0.45
C LEU A 229 -18.37 -5.37 0.65
#